data_AF-A0A1B1B6C3-F1
#
_entry.id   AF-A0A1B1B6C3-F1
#
_cell.length_a   1.000
_cell.length_b   1.000
_cell.length_c   1.000
_cell.angle_alpha   90.00
_cell.angle_beta   90.00
_cell.angle_gamma   90.00
#
_symmetry.space_group_name_H-M   'P 1'
#
loop_
_entity.id
_entity.type
_entity.pdbx_description
1 polymer ?
#
loop_
_entity_poly.entity_id
_entity_poly.type
_entity_poly.pdbx_seq_one_letter_code
_entity_poly.pdbx_strand_id
1 'polypeptide(L)'
;MRHATEHADVPTAELDTALRGGPFHVALRAAIAARGLPLQRVQHHLSRHGVKVGVTSLSYWQQGARRPQRPESLRAVRALEEILQLPDESLIRLLTESGIRNATGRTSGRSYRSLIEAADVLNRLQAELGWSLDGGLHTLGHHERVRIGAHRQLAARESHHIVRAHRDGVDRFVAVHHGDPGCSPRTMTVHALENCRTGRVRLDQDTGVLVAELLFGTRLRSGDTFLFRYAVEDGTAGVSREYVHGFGFPGGQYALQVRFDGAALPMRCHRFTQHSPAAPRSGRHELPISGPHHSVHVVEPRIRPGLLGIAWDWE
;
A
#
# COMPACT_ATOMS: atom_id res chain seq x y z
N MET A 1 -18.97 -49.20 11.64
CA MET A 1 -19.18 -47.80 12.05
C MET A 1 -18.34 -46.92 11.14
N ARG A 2 -19.00 -46.06 10.36
CA ARG A 2 -18.41 -45.30 9.25
C ARG A 2 -17.77 -44.02 9.76
N HIS A 3 -16.52 -43.78 9.38
CA HIS A 3 -15.87 -42.48 9.43
C HIS A 3 -16.67 -41.47 8.60
N ALA A 4 -17.14 -40.41 9.24
CA ALA A 4 -17.81 -39.28 8.58
C ALA A 4 -16.85 -38.08 8.55
N THR A 5 -16.19 -37.92 7.40
CA THR A 5 -15.97 -36.67 6.66
C THR A 5 -15.66 -35.39 7.46
N GLU A 6 -14.40 -35.21 7.85
CA GLU A 6 -13.79 -33.93 8.28
C GLU A 6 -13.30 -33.06 7.10
N HIS A 7 -13.60 -33.42 5.85
CA HIS A 7 -12.93 -32.84 4.67
C HIS A 7 -13.61 -31.62 4.03
N ALA A 8 -14.76 -31.15 4.53
CA ALA A 8 -15.50 -30.05 3.90
C ALA A 8 -15.12 -28.64 4.41
N ASP A 9 -14.55 -28.52 5.61
CA ASP A 9 -14.27 -27.21 6.26
C ASP A 9 -12.84 -26.69 6.02
N VAL A 10 -11.88 -27.58 5.75
CA VAL A 10 -10.47 -27.24 5.53
C VAL A 10 -10.23 -26.39 4.27
N PRO A 11 -10.86 -26.68 3.10
CA PRO A 11 -10.64 -25.90 1.87
C PRO A 11 -11.09 -24.44 1.99
N THR A 12 -12.16 -24.19 2.76
CA THR A 12 -12.73 -22.86 2.97
C THR A 12 -11.84 -22.01 3.89
N ALA A 13 -11.28 -22.62 4.96
CA ALA A 13 -10.36 -21.93 5.86
C ALA A 13 -9.01 -21.57 5.20
N GLU A 14 -8.49 -22.46 4.34
CA GLU A 14 -7.31 -22.20 3.52
C GLU A 14 -7.58 -21.13 2.45
N LEU A 15 -8.74 -21.19 1.80
CA LEU A 15 -9.18 -20.17 0.83
C LEU A 15 -9.30 -18.81 1.50
N ASP A 16 -9.98 -18.71 2.63
CA ASP A 16 -10.13 -17.46 3.37
C ASP A 16 -8.77 -16.91 3.81
N THR A 17 -7.84 -17.77 4.22
CA THR A 17 -6.48 -17.35 4.58
C THR A 17 -5.70 -16.85 3.37
N ALA A 18 -5.85 -17.50 2.22
CA ALA A 18 -5.22 -17.09 0.98
C ALA A 18 -5.80 -15.78 0.44
N LEU A 19 -7.12 -15.56 0.55
CA LEU A 19 -7.80 -14.32 0.14
C LEU A 19 -7.50 -13.15 1.09
N ARG A 20 -7.21 -13.41 2.37
CA ARG A 20 -6.89 -12.37 3.36
C ARG A 20 -5.52 -11.70 3.16
N GLY A 21 -4.60 -12.32 2.42
CA GLY A 21 -3.27 -11.73 2.16
C GLY A 21 -2.23 -12.65 1.53
N GLY A 22 -2.63 -13.82 1.02
CA GLY A 22 -1.74 -14.71 0.28
C GLY A 22 -1.35 -14.12 -1.08
N PRO A 23 -0.27 -14.61 -1.72
CA PRO A 23 0.07 -14.17 -3.06
C PRO A 23 -1.05 -14.55 -4.04
N PHE A 24 -1.39 -13.65 -4.98
CA PHE A 24 -2.51 -13.80 -5.91
C PHE A 24 -2.65 -15.19 -6.55
N HIS A 25 -1.54 -15.81 -6.97
CA HIS A 25 -1.56 -17.13 -7.62
C HIS A 25 -1.99 -18.27 -6.67
N VAL A 26 -1.68 -18.16 -5.38
CA VAL A 26 -2.12 -19.10 -4.34
C VAL A 26 -3.61 -18.92 -4.06
N ALA A 27 -4.07 -17.67 -3.92
CA ALA A 27 -5.48 -17.36 -3.73
C ALA A 27 -6.34 -17.79 -4.93
N LEU A 28 -5.89 -17.52 -6.16
CA LEU A 28 -6.58 -17.93 -7.38
C LEU A 28 -6.63 -19.47 -7.51
N ARG A 29 -5.54 -20.17 -7.15
CA ARG A 29 -5.51 -21.64 -7.17
C ARG A 29 -6.47 -22.23 -6.14
N ALA A 30 -6.45 -21.70 -4.92
CA ALA A 30 -7.36 -22.10 -3.84
C ALA A 30 -8.82 -21.86 -4.23
N ALA A 31 -9.14 -20.70 -4.82
CA ALA A 31 -10.50 -20.36 -5.24
C ALA A 31 -11.04 -21.30 -6.34
N ILE A 32 -10.20 -21.61 -7.33
CA ILE A 32 -10.56 -22.55 -8.41
C ILE A 32 -10.74 -23.97 -7.87
N ALA A 33 -9.88 -24.40 -6.93
CA ALA A 33 -9.98 -25.70 -6.28
C ALA A 33 -11.26 -25.81 -5.43
N ALA A 34 -11.56 -24.80 -4.61
CA ALA A 34 -12.76 -24.76 -3.76
C ALA A 34 -14.05 -24.76 -4.59
N ARG A 35 -14.05 -24.11 -5.76
CA ARG A 35 -15.18 -24.11 -6.68
C ARG A 35 -15.29 -25.39 -7.53
N GLY A 36 -14.23 -26.20 -7.60
CA GLY A 36 -14.20 -27.45 -8.37
C GLY A 36 -14.34 -27.25 -9.89
N LEU A 37 -13.98 -26.08 -10.42
CA LEU A 37 -14.13 -25.78 -11.85
C LEU A 37 -12.84 -26.06 -12.63
N PRO A 38 -12.89 -26.87 -13.71
CA PRO A 38 -11.73 -27.01 -14.60
C PRO A 38 -11.48 -25.69 -15.35
N LEU A 39 -10.20 -25.38 -15.61
CA LEU A 39 -9.76 -24.14 -16.26
C LEU A 39 -10.48 -23.83 -17.59
N GLN A 40 -10.79 -24.87 -18.39
CA GLN A 40 -11.56 -24.70 -19.62
C GLN A 40 -12.98 -24.20 -19.37
N ARG A 41 -13.63 -24.67 -18.30
CA ARG A 41 -14.98 -24.21 -17.91
C ARG A 41 -14.93 -22.78 -17.38
N VAL A 42 -13.87 -22.40 -16.64
CA VAL A 42 -13.63 -21.02 -16.21
C VAL A 42 -13.44 -20.08 -17.42
N GLN A 43 -12.63 -20.49 -18.40
CA GLN A 43 -12.40 -19.73 -19.63
C GLN A 43 -13.69 -19.56 -20.47
N HIS A 44 -14.52 -20.60 -20.53
CA HIS A 44 -15.82 -20.52 -21.20
C HIS A 44 -16.75 -19.49 -20.53
N HIS A 45 -16.82 -19.47 -19.20
CA HIS A 45 -17.61 -18.46 -18.48
C HIS A 45 -17.07 -17.05 -18.68
N LEU A 46 -15.75 -16.85 -18.63
CA LEU A 46 -15.14 -15.54 -18.92
C LEU A 46 -15.49 -15.03 -20.32
N SER A 47 -15.51 -15.93 -21.31
CA SER A 47 -15.89 -15.58 -22.68
C SER A 47 -17.36 -15.14 -22.78
N ARG A 48 -18.26 -15.75 -21.99
CA ARG A 48 -19.68 -15.35 -21.89
C ARG A 48 -19.86 -13.99 -21.20
N HIS A 49 -18.97 -13.62 -20.30
CA HIS A 49 -18.89 -12.27 -19.71
C HIS A 49 -18.19 -11.24 -20.63
N GLY A 50 -17.92 -11.59 -21.90
CA GLY A 50 -17.31 -10.70 -22.88
C GLY A 50 -15.80 -10.50 -22.70
N VAL A 51 -15.13 -11.33 -21.89
CA VAL A 51 -13.71 -11.22 -21.59
C VAL A 51 -12.92 -12.35 -22.26
N LYS A 52 -11.99 -11.98 -23.15
CA LYS A 52 -11.16 -12.95 -23.89
C LYS A 52 -9.85 -13.23 -23.15
N VAL A 53 -9.80 -14.35 -22.41
CA VAL A 53 -8.55 -14.86 -21.79
C VAL A 53 -8.34 -16.31 -22.19
N GLY A 54 -7.12 -16.66 -22.62
CA GLY A 54 -6.76 -18.04 -22.99
C GLY A 54 -6.49 -18.92 -21.76
N VAL A 55 -6.71 -20.23 -21.91
CA VAL A 55 -6.46 -21.24 -20.85
C VAL A 55 -5.00 -21.25 -20.40
N THR A 56 -4.04 -21.06 -21.32
CA THR A 56 -2.61 -20.90 -21.00
C THR A 56 -2.33 -19.67 -20.15
N SER A 57 -3.07 -18.57 -20.33
CA SER A 57 -2.92 -17.38 -19.49
C SER A 57 -3.42 -17.61 -18.07
N LEU A 58 -4.58 -18.29 -17.91
CA LEU A 58 -5.10 -18.68 -16.60
C LEU A 58 -4.16 -19.66 -15.88
N SER A 59 -3.56 -20.60 -16.62
CA SER A 59 -2.57 -21.54 -16.08
C SER A 59 -1.31 -20.82 -15.57
N TYR A 60 -0.77 -19.88 -16.35
CA TYR A 60 0.35 -19.05 -15.90
C TYR A 60 0.02 -18.17 -14.68
N TRP A 61 -1.24 -17.73 -14.55
CA TRP A 61 -1.69 -16.99 -13.37
C TRP A 61 -1.75 -17.87 -12.12
N GLN A 62 -2.24 -19.11 -12.21
CA GLN A 62 -2.25 -20.06 -11.09
C GLN A 62 -0.85 -20.51 -10.67
N GLN A 63 0.09 -20.59 -11.61
CA GLN A 63 1.48 -20.96 -11.35
C GLN A 63 2.33 -19.78 -10.85
N GLY A 64 1.80 -18.55 -10.93
CA GLY A 64 2.54 -17.33 -10.56
C GLY A 64 3.59 -16.90 -11.61
N ALA A 65 3.69 -17.60 -12.74
CA ALA A 65 4.60 -17.28 -13.84
C ALA A 65 4.26 -15.97 -14.55
N ARG A 66 2.99 -15.52 -14.48
CA ARG A 66 2.55 -14.24 -15.02
C ARG A 66 1.49 -13.62 -14.12
N ARG A 67 1.52 -12.29 -13.96
CA ARG A 67 0.50 -11.55 -13.20
C ARG A 67 -0.40 -10.71 -14.11
N PRO A 68 -1.72 -10.67 -13.86
CA PRO A 68 -2.63 -9.73 -14.52
C PRO A 68 -2.30 -8.28 -14.11
N GLN A 69 -1.98 -7.43 -15.09
CA GLN A 69 -1.70 -6.01 -14.87
C GLN A 69 -2.43 -5.07 -15.85
N ARG A 70 -2.88 -5.58 -17.00
CA ARG A 70 -3.55 -4.78 -18.03
C ARG A 70 -5.03 -4.57 -17.69
N PRO A 71 -5.67 -3.46 -18.11
CA PRO A 71 -7.08 -3.18 -17.83
C PRO A 71 -8.03 -4.34 -18.23
N GLU A 72 -7.78 -4.96 -19.38
CA GLU A 72 -8.54 -6.11 -19.88
C GLU A 72 -8.34 -7.35 -18.98
N SER A 73 -7.13 -7.55 -18.47
CA SER A 73 -6.83 -8.65 -17.55
C SER A 73 -7.41 -8.41 -16.16
N LEU A 74 -7.51 -7.16 -15.71
CA LEU A 74 -8.17 -6.79 -14.46
C LEU A 74 -9.69 -6.98 -14.53
N ARG A 75 -10.32 -6.64 -15.66
CA ARG A 75 -11.73 -7.01 -15.91
C ARG A 75 -11.94 -8.53 -15.86
N ALA A 76 -10.97 -9.31 -16.37
CA ALA A 76 -11.02 -10.76 -16.26
C ALA A 76 -10.97 -11.24 -14.81
N VAL A 77 -10.19 -10.59 -13.95
CA VAL A 77 -10.10 -10.95 -12.53
C VAL A 77 -11.41 -10.63 -11.78
N ARG A 78 -12.11 -9.54 -12.12
CA ARG A 78 -13.44 -9.26 -11.55
C ARG A 78 -14.47 -10.30 -11.97
N ALA A 79 -14.51 -10.63 -13.27
CA ALA A 79 -15.38 -11.70 -13.76
C ALA A 79 -15.02 -13.06 -13.12
N LEU A 80 -13.74 -13.32 -12.81
CA LEU A 80 -13.33 -14.51 -12.06
C LEU A 80 -13.92 -14.54 -10.65
N GLU A 81 -13.98 -13.42 -9.93
CA GLU A 81 -14.57 -13.37 -8.59
C GLU A 81 -16.05 -13.77 -8.62
N GLU A 82 -16.81 -13.26 -9.58
CA GLU A 82 -18.23 -13.62 -9.79
C GLU A 82 -18.38 -15.12 -10.13
N ILE A 83 -17.59 -15.62 -11.09
CA ILE A 83 -17.64 -17.02 -11.54
C ILE A 83 -17.27 -18.00 -10.41
N LEU A 84 -16.29 -17.60 -9.59
CA LEU A 84 -15.80 -18.39 -8.46
C LEU A 84 -16.61 -18.18 -7.18
N GLN A 85 -17.65 -17.33 -7.20
CA GLN A 85 -18.50 -17.00 -6.05
C GLN A 85 -17.70 -16.50 -4.85
N LEU A 86 -16.67 -15.71 -5.12
CA LEU A 86 -15.87 -15.07 -4.09
C LEU A 86 -16.56 -13.78 -3.64
N PRO A 87 -16.29 -13.30 -2.42
CA PRO A 87 -16.67 -11.95 -2.04
C PRO A 87 -16.09 -10.95 -3.05
N ASP A 88 -16.85 -9.90 -3.35
CA ASP A 88 -16.45 -8.88 -4.31
C ASP A 88 -15.03 -8.35 -3.97
N GLU A 89 -14.21 -8.21 -5.00
CA GLU A 89 -12.87 -7.65 -4.94
C GLU A 89 -11.80 -8.50 -4.24
N SER A 90 -12.09 -9.75 -3.84
CA SER A 90 -11.16 -10.57 -3.04
C SER A 90 -9.83 -10.92 -3.75
N LEU A 91 -9.84 -11.19 -5.05
CA LEU A 91 -8.65 -11.56 -5.84
C LEU A 91 -7.96 -10.33 -6.43
N ILE A 92 -8.73 -9.36 -6.91
CA ILE A 92 -8.22 -8.15 -7.55
C ILE A 92 -7.51 -7.23 -6.54
N ARG A 93 -7.90 -7.29 -5.26
CA ARG A 93 -7.17 -6.62 -4.17
C ARG A 93 -5.75 -7.12 -4.00
N LEU A 94 -5.52 -8.43 -4.10
CA LEU A 94 -4.19 -9.03 -4.00
C LEU A 94 -3.24 -8.56 -5.12
N LEU A 95 -3.81 -8.17 -6.28
CA LEU A 95 -3.07 -7.59 -7.40
C LEU A 95 -2.76 -6.10 -7.18
N THR A 96 -3.71 -5.35 -6.64
CA THR A 96 -3.62 -3.90 -6.45
C THR A 96 -2.76 -3.53 -5.23
N GLU A 97 -2.80 -4.34 -4.18
CA GLU A 97 -2.04 -4.12 -2.94
C GLU A 97 -0.53 -4.29 -3.14
N SER A 98 -0.05 -5.07 -4.12
CA SER A 98 1.40 -5.25 -4.31
C SER A 98 2.13 -4.00 -4.85
N GLY A 99 1.47 -3.16 -5.66
CA GLY A 99 2.11 -1.99 -6.31
C GLY A 99 2.15 -0.74 -5.42
N ILE A 100 1.20 -0.63 -4.49
CA ILE A 100 1.03 0.53 -3.60
C ILE A 100 1.93 0.45 -2.36
N ARG A 101 2.31 -0.76 -1.95
CA ARG A 101 2.87 -1.02 -0.61
C ARG A 101 4.33 -0.63 -0.39
N ASN A 102 4.97 0.00 -1.37
CA ASN A 102 6.38 0.39 -1.25
C ASN A 102 6.62 1.86 -0.86
N ALA A 103 5.60 2.72 -0.70
CA ALA A 103 5.89 4.15 -0.56
C ALA A 103 4.88 5.06 0.17
N THR A 104 3.74 4.60 0.70
CA THR A 104 2.71 5.55 1.16
C THR A 104 2.39 5.47 2.65
N GLY A 105 2.65 6.58 3.35
CA GLY A 105 1.85 6.98 4.50
C GLY A 105 0.60 7.75 4.06
N ARG A 106 -0.55 7.49 4.67
CA ARG A 106 -1.90 7.95 4.30
C ARG A 106 -2.75 8.19 5.54
N THR A 107 -3.91 8.83 5.41
CA THR A 107 -4.94 8.87 6.47
C THR A 107 -6.17 8.07 5.99
N SER A 108 -6.90 7.37 6.88
CA SER A 108 -8.13 6.67 6.43
C SER A 108 -9.30 7.60 6.26
N GLY A 109 -10.09 7.25 5.26
CA GLY A 109 -11.36 7.89 4.88
C GLY A 109 -11.71 7.67 3.40
N ARG A 110 -10.95 6.82 2.68
CA ARG A 110 -11.02 6.71 1.22
C ARG A 110 -11.75 5.45 0.78
N SER A 111 -12.56 5.59 -0.26
CA SER A 111 -13.19 4.47 -0.93
C SER A 111 -12.14 3.62 -1.65
N TYR A 112 -12.42 2.33 -1.79
CA TYR A 112 -11.58 1.39 -2.54
C TYR A 112 -11.33 1.86 -3.99
N ARG A 113 -12.34 2.47 -4.62
CA ARG A 113 -12.24 3.07 -5.96
C ARG A 113 -11.12 4.11 -6.06
N SER A 114 -11.01 5.01 -5.08
CA SER A 114 -9.94 6.01 -5.02
C SER A 114 -8.55 5.36 -4.91
N LEU A 115 -8.44 4.22 -4.24
CA LEU A 115 -7.18 3.47 -4.14
C LEU A 115 -6.78 2.81 -5.48
N ILE A 116 -7.75 2.28 -6.23
CA ILE A 116 -7.50 1.74 -7.57
C ILE A 116 -7.08 2.86 -8.53
N GLU A 117 -7.85 3.96 -8.57
CA GLU A 117 -7.56 5.09 -9.46
C GLU A 117 -6.15 5.64 -9.19
N ALA A 118 -5.76 5.75 -7.91
CA ALA A 118 -4.39 6.11 -7.53
C ALA A 118 -3.33 5.07 -7.95
N ALA A 119 -3.66 3.77 -7.92
CA ALA A 119 -2.75 2.72 -8.39
C ALA A 119 -2.54 2.79 -9.90
N ASP A 120 -3.60 3.02 -10.66
CA ASP A 120 -3.57 3.16 -12.11
C ASP A 120 -2.78 4.41 -12.53
N VAL A 121 -2.98 5.52 -11.83
CA VAL A 121 -2.17 6.74 -11.98
C VAL A 121 -0.70 6.46 -11.69
N LEU A 122 -0.39 5.79 -10.58
CA LEU A 122 0.99 5.45 -10.23
C LEU A 122 1.64 4.58 -11.31
N ASN A 123 0.96 3.55 -11.79
CA ASN A 123 1.45 2.69 -12.87
C ASN A 123 1.71 3.46 -14.16
N ARG A 124 0.80 4.38 -14.52
CA ARG A 124 0.93 5.25 -15.70
C ARG A 124 2.15 6.16 -15.58
N LEU A 125 2.27 6.88 -14.45
CA LEU A 125 3.41 7.76 -14.17
C LEU A 125 4.72 6.97 -14.17
N GLN A 126 4.72 5.76 -13.60
CA GLN A 126 5.88 4.88 -13.59
C GLN A 126 6.32 4.49 -15.00
N ALA A 127 5.37 4.14 -15.87
CA ALA A 127 5.63 3.79 -17.27
C ALA A 127 6.17 4.98 -18.06
N GLU A 128 5.59 6.17 -17.89
CA GLU A 128 6.04 7.41 -18.53
C GLU A 128 7.47 7.81 -18.12
N LEU A 129 7.86 7.49 -16.89
CA LEU A 129 9.13 7.93 -16.32
C LEU A 129 10.22 6.85 -16.38
N GLY A 130 9.87 5.64 -16.83
CA GLY A 130 10.78 4.50 -16.99
C GLY A 130 11.23 3.89 -15.67
N TRP A 131 10.43 3.97 -14.61
CA TRP A 131 10.81 3.55 -13.28
C TRP A 131 10.53 2.05 -13.02
N SER A 132 11.34 1.43 -12.16
CA SER A 132 11.07 0.09 -11.62
C SER A 132 10.46 0.21 -10.22
N LEU A 133 9.42 -0.59 -9.94
CA LEU A 133 8.73 -0.67 -8.63
C LEU A 133 9.66 -0.98 -7.45
N ASP A 134 10.75 -1.68 -7.74
CA ASP A 134 11.72 -2.12 -6.73
C ASP A 134 12.75 -1.00 -6.42
N GLY A 135 12.91 -0.01 -7.32
CA GLY A 135 13.85 1.11 -7.15
C GLY A 135 15.34 0.72 -7.09
N GLY A 136 15.65 -0.54 -6.80
CA GLY A 136 16.99 -1.01 -6.44
C GLY A 136 17.34 -0.78 -4.97
N LEU A 137 16.37 -0.52 -4.10
CA LEU A 137 16.61 -0.16 -2.70
C LEU A 137 15.81 -1.03 -1.73
N HIS A 138 16.49 -1.56 -0.73
CA HIS A 138 15.87 -2.11 0.47
C HIS A 138 15.88 -1.07 1.59
N THR A 139 14.74 -0.86 2.25
CA THR A 139 14.67 0.02 3.41
C THR A 139 15.17 -0.72 4.65
N LEU A 140 16.23 -0.21 5.27
CA LEU A 140 16.79 -0.70 6.54
C LEU A 140 16.20 0.04 7.74
N GLY A 141 15.83 1.31 7.55
CA GLY A 141 15.25 2.16 8.57
C GLY A 141 14.36 3.21 7.94
N HIS A 142 13.19 3.47 8.53
CA HIS A 142 12.31 4.52 8.07
C HIS A 142 11.66 5.22 9.27
N HIS A 143 11.98 6.49 9.45
CA HIS A 143 11.37 7.33 10.47
C HIS A 143 10.49 8.37 9.81
N GLU A 144 9.21 8.33 10.11
CA GLU A 144 8.23 9.33 9.65
C GLU A 144 7.78 10.21 10.80
N ARG A 145 7.81 11.52 10.53
CA ARG A 145 7.23 12.54 11.40
C ARG A 145 6.07 13.20 10.68
N VAL A 146 4.90 13.04 11.26
CA VAL A 146 3.64 13.60 10.77
C VAL A 146 3.23 14.76 11.64
N ARG A 147 2.77 15.84 11.02
CA ARG A 147 2.25 17.02 11.70
C ARG A 147 0.79 17.22 11.36
N ILE A 148 -0.05 17.28 12.39
CA ILE A 148 -1.47 17.64 12.29
C ILE A 148 -1.60 19.12 12.64
N GLY A 149 -2.28 19.88 11.77
CA GLY A 149 -2.46 21.33 11.92
C GLY A 149 -3.62 21.71 12.84
N ALA A 150 -3.75 23.02 13.09
CA ALA A 150 -4.82 23.59 13.94
C ALA A 150 -6.25 23.31 13.42
N HIS A 151 -6.42 23.06 12.11
CA HIS A 151 -7.71 22.64 11.52
C HIS A 151 -7.87 21.11 11.48
N ARG A 152 -7.07 20.37 12.27
CA ARG A 152 -7.09 18.91 12.35
C ARG A 152 -6.70 18.19 11.05
N GLN A 153 -6.08 18.90 10.11
CA GLN A 153 -5.66 18.39 8.81
C GLN A 153 -4.22 17.86 8.82
N LEU A 154 -3.88 16.98 7.88
CA LEU A 154 -2.51 16.55 7.65
C LEU A 154 -1.69 17.71 7.07
N ALA A 155 -0.93 18.41 7.91
CA ALA A 155 -0.20 19.61 7.52
C ALA A 155 1.10 19.29 6.77
N ALA A 156 1.88 18.35 7.30
CA ALA A 156 3.15 17.95 6.71
C ALA A 156 3.53 16.53 7.11
N ARG A 157 4.32 15.89 6.25
CA ARG A 157 4.98 14.62 6.50
C ARG A 157 6.45 14.75 6.16
N GLU A 158 7.32 14.44 7.10
CA GLU A 158 8.75 14.30 6.90
C GLU A 158 9.12 12.81 6.98
N SER A 159 9.94 12.34 6.04
CA SER A 159 10.40 10.96 5.96
C SER A 159 11.93 10.93 5.95
N HIS A 160 12.49 10.17 6.88
CA HIS A 160 13.92 9.89 7.01
C HIS A 160 14.15 8.42 6.69
N HIS A 161 14.88 8.16 5.60
CA HIS A 161 15.17 6.81 5.13
C HIS A 161 16.63 6.45 5.32
N ILE A 162 16.85 5.22 5.77
CA ILE A 162 18.11 4.48 5.65
C ILE A 162 17.83 3.34 4.69
N VAL A 163 18.48 3.36 3.53
CA VAL A 163 18.31 2.35 2.48
C VAL A 163 19.61 1.64 2.19
N ARG A 164 19.52 0.44 1.61
CA ARG A 164 20.62 -0.30 1.03
C ARG A 164 20.33 -0.57 -0.44
N ALA A 165 21.27 -0.26 -1.30
CA ALA A 165 21.18 -0.65 -2.69
C ALA A 165 21.38 -2.16 -2.85
N HIS A 166 20.55 -2.83 -3.63
CA HIS A 166 20.71 -4.25 -3.99
C HIS A 166 21.06 -4.47 -5.47
N ARG A 167 21.25 -3.38 -6.20
CA ARG A 167 21.78 -3.35 -7.57
C ARG A 167 22.73 -2.18 -7.74
N ASP A 168 23.62 -2.29 -8.71
CA ASP A 168 24.53 -1.19 -9.07
C ASP A 168 23.81 -0.06 -9.81
N GLY A 169 24.33 1.16 -9.63
CA GLY A 169 23.91 2.33 -10.38
C GLY A 169 22.65 3.01 -9.86
N VAL A 170 22.19 2.67 -8.66
CA VAL A 170 21.04 3.35 -8.04
C VAL A 170 21.42 4.77 -7.66
N ASP A 171 20.73 5.76 -8.20
CA ASP A 171 21.04 7.18 -8.02
C ASP A 171 19.89 8.00 -7.46
N ARG A 172 18.75 7.36 -7.18
CA ARG A 172 17.52 8.03 -6.77
C ARG A 172 16.58 7.15 -5.95
N PHE A 173 15.69 7.82 -5.25
CA PHE A 173 14.49 7.26 -4.64
C PHE A 173 13.24 7.89 -5.28
N VAL A 174 12.15 7.15 -5.39
CA VAL A 174 10.86 7.67 -5.88
C VAL A 174 9.89 7.75 -4.70
N ALA A 175 9.60 8.97 -4.27
CA ALA A 175 8.65 9.25 -3.21
C ALA A 175 7.25 9.38 -3.80
N VAL A 176 6.29 8.63 -3.24
CA VAL A 176 4.87 8.72 -3.59
C VAL A 176 4.13 9.30 -2.40
N HIS A 177 3.31 10.32 -2.66
CA HIS A 177 2.40 10.91 -1.70
C HIS A 177 0.99 10.91 -2.31
N HIS A 178 -0.01 10.69 -1.47
CA HIS A 178 -1.40 10.72 -1.89
C HIS A 178 -2.11 11.66 -0.92
N GLY A 179 -2.44 12.87 -1.39
CA GLY A 179 -3.09 13.88 -0.55
C GLY A 179 -4.47 13.45 -0.12
N ASP A 180 -4.89 13.88 1.07
CA ASP A 180 -6.14 13.44 1.70
C ASP A 180 -7.40 13.91 0.98
N PRO A 181 -8.57 13.29 1.22
CA PRO A 181 -9.81 13.73 0.59
C PRO A 181 -10.03 15.24 0.76
N GLY A 182 -10.32 15.91 -0.35
CA GLY A 182 -10.45 17.36 -0.39
C GLY A 182 -9.13 18.13 -0.41
N CYS A 183 -7.98 17.46 -0.54
CA CYS A 183 -6.71 18.14 -0.80
C CYS A 183 -6.78 18.94 -2.10
N SER A 184 -5.98 20.00 -2.15
CA SER A 184 -5.65 20.76 -3.34
C SER A 184 -4.27 20.27 -3.81
N PRO A 185 -4.20 19.40 -4.83
CA PRO A 185 -2.92 18.86 -5.26
C PRO A 185 -1.96 19.96 -5.73
N ARG A 186 -2.48 21.04 -6.33
CA ARG A 186 -1.69 22.17 -6.85
C ARG A 186 -0.86 22.91 -5.81
N THR A 187 -1.26 22.82 -4.54
CA THR A 187 -0.59 23.49 -3.43
C THR A 187 0.37 22.57 -2.68
N MET A 188 0.43 21.29 -3.06
CA MET A 188 1.38 20.36 -2.46
C MET A 188 2.81 20.70 -2.88
N THR A 189 3.72 20.65 -1.92
CA THR A 189 5.13 20.91 -2.16
C THR A 189 6.00 19.80 -1.61
N VAL A 190 7.01 19.38 -2.39
CA VAL A 190 8.02 18.42 -1.97
C VAL A 190 9.32 19.14 -1.67
N HIS A 191 9.84 18.90 -0.48
CA HIS A 191 11.10 19.48 -0.01
C HIS A 191 12.14 18.37 0.12
N ALA A 192 13.22 18.44 -0.63
CA ALA A 192 14.40 17.63 -0.37
C ALA A 192 15.17 18.27 0.80
N LEU A 193 15.38 17.52 1.88
CA LEU A 193 15.91 18.07 3.14
C LEU A 193 17.39 17.70 3.35
N GLU A 194 17.74 16.43 3.16
CA GLU A 194 19.09 15.93 3.43
C GLU A 194 19.50 14.87 2.43
N ASN A 195 20.75 14.95 1.95
CA ASN A 195 21.40 14.01 1.03
C ASN A 195 20.59 13.66 -0.22
N CYS A 196 19.69 14.54 -0.65
CA CYS A 196 18.96 14.37 -1.89
C CYS A 196 18.60 15.74 -2.48
N ARG A 197 18.25 15.73 -3.76
CA ARG A 197 17.66 16.86 -4.47
C ARG A 197 16.38 16.42 -5.17
N THR A 198 15.39 17.29 -5.21
CA THR A 198 14.16 17.03 -5.94
C THR A 198 14.45 17.01 -7.44
N GLY A 199 14.12 15.90 -8.10
CA GLY A 199 14.18 15.71 -9.54
C GLY A 199 12.84 16.02 -10.20
N ARG A 200 12.35 15.11 -11.05
CA ARG A 200 11.02 15.26 -11.67
C ARG A 200 9.93 15.10 -10.61
N VAL A 201 8.94 15.97 -10.66
CA VAL A 201 7.70 15.86 -9.88
C VAL A 201 6.54 15.71 -10.85
N ARG A 202 5.66 14.75 -10.57
CA ARG A 202 4.40 14.53 -11.28
C ARG A 202 3.26 14.55 -10.29
N LEU A 203 2.17 15.15 -10.72
CA LEU A 203 1.01 15.39 -9.90
C LEU A 203 -0.22 15.11 -10.74
N ASP A 204 -1.05 14.20 -10.27
CA ASP A 204 -2.35 13.92 -10.85
C ASP A 204 -3.41 14.69 -10.05
N GLN A 205 -4.09 15.62 -10.73
CA GLN A 205 -5.01 16.56 -10.10
C GLN A 205 -6.31 15.89 -9.66
N ASP A 206 -6.73 14.84 -10.37
CA ASP A 206 -8.01 14.18 -10.13
C ASP A 206 -7.93 13.25 -8.93
N THR A 207 -6.80 12.55 -8.77
CA THR A 207 -6.58 11.60 -7.67
C THR A 207 -5.81 12.20 -6.49
N GLY A 208 -5.11 13.33 -6.66
CA GLY A 208 -4.24 13.90 -5.63
C GLY A 208 -2.98 13.09 -5.37
N VAL A 209 -2.57 12.27 -6.34
CA VAL A 209 -1.32 11.51 -6.30
C VAL A 209 -0.17 12.40 -6.75
N LEU A 210 0.79 12.58 -5.86
CA LEU A 210 2.07 13.23 -6.12
C LEU A 210 3.18 12.18 -6.16
N VAL A 211 4.04 12.25 -7.16
CA VAL A 211 5.24 11.43 -7.25
C VAL A 211 6.45 12.32 -7.51
N ALA A 212 7.50 12.15 -6.70
CA ALA A 212 8.72 12.95 -6.78
C ALA A 212 9.96 12.06 -6.83
N GLU A 213 10.88 12.38 -7.72
CA GLU A 213 12.24 11.83 -7.68
C GLU A 213 13.07 12.57 -6.63
N LEU A 214 13.80 11.79 -5.83
CA LEU A 214 14.81 12.28 -4.90
C LEU A 214 16.15 11.74 -5.38
N LEU A 215 16.93 12.57 -6.05
CA LEU A 215 18.21 12.19 -6.62
C LEU A 215 19.29 12.30 -5.54
N PHE A 216 20.10 11.26 -5.37
CA PHE A 216 21.13 11.18 -4.32
C PHE A 216 22.38 12.01 -4.63
N GLY A 217 22.56 12.43 -5.89
CA GLY A 217 23.78 13.11 -6.34
C GLY A 217 25.00 12.17 -6.46
N THR A 218 24.83 10.88 -6.18
CA THR A 218 25.82 9.82 -6.33
C THR A 218 25.16 8.56 -6.88
N ARG A 219 25.96 7.62 -7.38
CA ARG A 219 25.53 6.29 -7.82
C ARG A 219 25.98 5.26 -6.79
N LEU A 220 25.02 4.59 -6.17
CA LEU A 220 25.23 3.52 -5.21
C LEU A 220 25.57 2.22 -5.94
N ARG A 221 26.46 1.43 -5.34
CA ARG A 221 26.73 0.04 -5.71
C ARG A 221 25.90 -0.89 -4.85
N SER A 222 25.71 -2.12 -5.32
CA SER A 222 25.07 -3.17 -4.55
C SER A 222 25.77 -3.35 -3.20
N GLY A 223 25.01 -3.30 -2.11
CA GLY A 223 25.48 -3.34 -0.73
C GLY A 223 25.64 -1.97 -0.06
N ASP A 224 25.79 -0.89 -0.82
CA ASP A 224 25.98 0.45 -0.27
C ASP A 224 24.74 0.91 0.51
N THR A 225 24.97 1.55 1.65
CA THR A 225 23.90 2.19 2.42
C THR A 225 23.86 3.68 2.15
N PHE A 226 22.65 4.24 2.12
CA PHE A 226 22.43 5.66 1.91
C PHE A 226 21.34 6.17 2.84
N LEU A 227 21.53 7.37 3.36
CA LEU A 227 20.61 8.03 4.26
C LEU A 227 20.16 9.34 3.63
N PHE A 228 18.86 9.57 3.57
CA PHE A 228 18.29 10.81 3.02
C PHE A 228 16.98 11.19 3.71
N ARG A 229 16.63 12.47 3.60
CA ARG A 229 15.39 13.03 4.15
C ARG A 229 14.66 13.89 3.14
N TYR A 230 13.34 13.80 3.17
CA TYR A 230 12.46 14.66 2.41
C TYR A 230 11.17 14.94 3.19
N ALA A 231 10.45 15.99 2.79
CA ALA A 231 9.14 16.29 3.31
C ALA A 231 8.14 16.55 2.19
N VAL A 232 6.87 16.33 2.50
CA VAL A 232 5.73 16.74 1.68
C VAL A 232 4.82 17.60 2.56
N GLU A 233 4.50 18.79 2.07
CA GLU A 233 3.49 19.67 2.63
C GLU A 233 2.25 19.61 1.74
N ASP A 234 1.10 19.40 2.37
CA ASP A 234 -0.21 19.41 1.71
C ASP A 234 -1.07 20.41 2.47
N GLY A 235 -1.45 20.10 3.73
CA GLY A 235 -2.12 21.04 4.64
C GLY A 235 -3.46 21.60 4.16
N THR A 236 -3.97 21.14 3.01
CA THR A 236 -5.19 21.66 2.38
C THR A 236 -6.38 20.73 2.49
N ALA A 237 -6.14 19.47 2.86
CA ALA A 237 -7.18 18.48 3.01
C ALA A 237 -8.08 18.71 4.23
N GLY A 238 -9.14 17.90 4.32
CA GLY A 238 -10.06 17.91 5.46
C GLY A 238 -9.48 17.36 6.76
N VAL A 239 -10.35 17.22 7.75
CA VAL A 239 -10.02 16.66 9.08
C VAL A 239 -9.50 15.24 8.95
N SER A 240 -8.27 15.02 9.42
CA SER A 240 -7.65 13.72 9.53
C SER A 240 -7.96 13.08 10.88
N ARG A 241 -8.20 11.76 10.87
CA ARG A 241 -8.47 10.95 12.08
C ARG A 241 -7.44 9.85 12.31
N GLU A 242 -6.52 9.66 11.38
CA GLU A 242 -5.45 8.68 11.54
C GLU A 242 -4.33 8.90 10.55
N TYR A 243 -3.20 8.26 10.79
CA TYR A 243 -2.14 8.11 9.81
C TYR A 243 -1.70 6.65 9.76
N VAL A 244 -1.54 6.10 8.57
CA VAL A 244 -1.25 4.70 8.28
C VAL A 244 -0.19 4.59 7.19
N HIS A 245 0.84 3.81 7.44
CA HIS A 245 1.85 3.45 6.45
C HIS A 245 1.67 2.01 6.01
N GLY A 246 1.77 1.76 4.70
CA GLY A 246 1.72 0.41 4.13
C GLY A 246 3.11 -0.13 3.78
N PHE A 247 3.41 -1.34 4.22
CA PHE A 247 4.66 -2.05 3.96
C PHE A 247 4.44 -3.26 3.06
N GLY A 248 5.17 -3.34 1.95
CA GLY A 248 5.06 -4.40 0.95
C GLY A 248 5.92 -5.62 1.24
N PHE A 249 7.07 -5.38 1.86
CA PHE A 249 8.06 -6.39 2.18
C PHE A 249 8.42 -6.32 3.66
N PRO A 250 8.74 -7.45 4.30
CA PRO A 250 9.34 -7.42 5.62
C PRO A 250 10.73 -6.78 5.55
N GLY A 251 11.11 -6.04 6.58
CA GLY A 251 12.47 -5.55 6.70
C GLY A 251 12.59 -4.14 7.24
N GLY A 252 13.69 -3.92 7.96
CA GLY A 252 14.02 -2.65 8.56
C GLY A 252 13.19 -2.29 9.80
N GLN A 253 13.70 -1.29 10.52
CA GLN A 253 13.00 -0.65 11.62
C GLN A 253 12.10 0.46 11.07
N TYR A 254 10.94 0.64 11.68
CA TYR A 254 10.09 1.78 11.39
C TYR A 254 9.71 2.53 12.66
N ALA A 255 9.72 3.85 12.59
CA ALA A 255 9.23 4.73 13.64
C ALA A 255 8.24 5.71 13.03
N LEU A 256 7.06 5.83 13.63
CA LEU A 256 6.07 6.84 13.29
C LEU A 256 5.85 7.73 14.49
N GLN A 257 6.07 9.03 14.32
CA GLN A 257 5.72 10.06 15.28
C GLN A 257 4.64 10.95 14.68
N VAL A 258 3.54 11.15 15.41
CA VAL A 258 2.49 12.12 15.08
C VAL A 258 2.55 13.25 16.10
N ARG A 259 2.67 14.48 15.61
CA ARG A 259 2.64 15.70 16.43
C ARG A 259 1.39 16.51 16.09
N PHE A 260 0.64 16.86 17.13
CA PHE A 260 -0.57 17.66 17.03
C PHE A 260 -0.27 19.13 17.29
N ASP A 261 -1.08 20.00 16.70
CA ASP A 261 -1.09 21.42 17.02
C ASP A 261 -1.63 21.63 18.45
N GLY A 262 -1.07 22.58 19.19
CA GLY A 262 -1.49 22.84 20.58
C GLY A 262 -2.94 23.32 20.70
N ALA A 263 -3.50 23.90 19.64
CA ALA A 263 -4.91 24.29 19.60
C ALA A 263 -5.86 23.14 19.21
N ALA A 264 -5.33 21.99 18.80
CA ALA A 264 -6.11 20.85 18.31
C ALA A 264 -5.53 19.52 18.81
N LEU A 265 -5.77 19.22 20.09
CA LEU A 265 -5.38 17.96 20.72
C LEU A 265 -6.51 16.92 20.63
N PRO A 266 -6.23 15.67 20.26
CA PRO A 266 -7.21 14.60 20.30
C PRO A 266 -7.50 14.13 21.73
N MET A 267 -8.69 13.59 21.96
CA MET A 267 -9.11 13.00 23.23
C MET A 267 -8.38 11.69 23.50
N ARG A 268 -8.20 10.86 22.47
CA ARG A 268 -7.52 9.56 22.54
C ARG A 268 -6.74 9.28 21.28
N CYS A 269 -5.59 8.63 21.44
CA CYS A 269 -4.80 8.09 20.35
C CYS A 269 -4.66 6.58 20.53
N HIS A 270 -4.65 5.81 19.45
CA HIS A 270 -4.40 4.38 19.50
C HIS A 270 -3.57 3.93 18.30
N ARG A 271 -2.57 3.08 18.55
CA ARG A 271 -1.91 2.38 17.45
C ARG A 271 -2.83 1.30 16.89
N PHE A 272 -2.59 0.89 15.66
CA PHE A 272 -3.19 -0.32 15.09
C PHE A 272 -2.28 -0.93 14.03
N THR A 273 -2.44 -2.22 13.81
CA THR A 273 -1.87 -2.93 12.66
C THR A 273 -2.98 -3.62 11.87
N GLN A 274 -2.79 -3.71 10.56
CA GLN A 274 -3.74 -4.35 9.66
C GLN A 274 -2.98 -5.17 8.62
N HIS A 275 -3.37 -6.41 8.34
CA HIS A 275 -2.62 -7.21 7.37
C HIS A 275 -2.84 -6.74 5.91
N SER A 276 -4.06 -6.29 5.62
CA SER A 276 -4.51 -5.70 4.36
C SER A 276 -5.59 -4.66 4.66
N PRO A 277 -5.88 -3.69 3.76
CA PRO A 277 -6.96 -2.72 3.93
C PRO A 277 -8.36 -3.27 4.27
N ALA A 278 -8.64 -4.56 4.00
CA ALA A 278 -9.91 -5.22 4.39
C ALA A 278 -9.83 -6.00 5.69
N ALA A 279 -8.63 -6.40 6.10
CA ALA A 279 -8.47 -7.17 7.31
C ALA A 279 -8.93 -6.35 8.53
N PRO A 280 -9.51 -6.98 9.55
CA PRO A 280 -9.82 -6.31 10.80
C PRO A 280 -8.55 -5.71 11.41
N ARG A 281 -8.69 -4.55 12.05
CA ARG A 281 -7.60 -3.93 12.82
C ARG A 281 -7.26 -4.81 14.01
N SER A 282 -5.96 -4.93 14.27
CA SER A 282 -5.41 -5.68 15.40
C SER A 282 -4.39 -4.81 16.15
N GLY A 283 -3.94 -5.30 17.31
CA GLY A 283 -2.90 -4.61 18.08
C GLY A 283 -3.29 -3.23 18.60
N ARG A 284 -4.61 -2.97 18.75
CA ARG A 284 -5.15 -1.69 19.23
C ARG A 284 -4.69 -1.44 20.66
N HIS A 285 -3.87 -0.42 20.86
CA HIS A 285 -3.38 -0.01 22.17
C HIS A 285 -3.38 1.50 22.24
N GLU A 286 -3.86 2.04 23.35
CA GLU A 286 -3.90 3.48 23.59
C GLU A 286 -2.49 4.05 23.69
N LEU A 287 -2.27 5.23 23.12
CA LEU A 287 -1.00 5.93 23.14
C LEU A 287 -1.18 7.23 23.93
N PRO A 288 -0.49 7.41 25.06
CA PRO A 288 -0.56 8.66 25.82
C PRO A 288 0.09 9.79 25.03
N ILE A 289 -0.58 10.93 24.94
CA ILE A 289 -0.04 12.13 24.32
C ILE A 289 0.99 12.75 25.26
N SER A 290 2.20 12.99 24.77
CA SER A 290 3.24 13.66 25.55
C SER A 290 2.83 15.10 25.86
N GLY A 291 2.64 15.45 27.14
CA GLY A 291 2.15 16.78 27.56
C GLY A 291 2.83 17.97 26.88
N PRO A 292 4.13 18.24 27.09
CA PRO A 292 4.78 19.44 26.56
C PRO A 292 5.06 19.41 25.04
N HIS A 293 4.92 18.26 24.39
CA HIS A 293 5.32 18.08 22.99
C HIS A 293 4.16 17.69 22.07
N HIS A 294 2.97 17.48 22.63
CA HIS A 294 1.73 17.14 21.92
C HIS A 294 1.91 16.04 20.89
N SER A 295 2.62 14.97 21.25
CA SER A 295 3.04 13.93 20.32
C SER A 295 2.77 12.52 20.83
N VAL A 296 2.55 11.61 19.90
CA VAL A 296 2.46 10.18 20.11
C VAL A 296 3.36 9.49 19.11
N HIS A 297 3.83 8.28 19.44
CA HIS A 297 4.67 7.53 18.52
C HIS A 297 4.47 6.02 18.66
N VAL A 298 4.88 5.31 17.62
CA VAL A 298 5.02 3.86 17.62
C VAL A 298 6.34 3.51 16.95
N VAL A 299 7.03 2.51 17.49
CA VAL A 299 8.23 1.93 16.89
C VAL A 299 7.97 0.46 16.65
N GLU A 300 8.26 0.01 15.44
CA GLU A 300 8.27 -1.40 15.07
C GLU A 300 9.72 -1.78 14.73
N PRO A 301 10.40 -2.54 15.61
CA PRO A 301 11.79 -2.94 15.40
C PRO A 301 12.02 -3.75 14.13
N ARG A 302 10.98 -4.47 13.68
CA ARG A 302 11.04 -5.24 12.44
C ARG A 302 9.70 -5.21 11.74
N ILE A 303 9.66 -4.50 10.62
CA ILE A 303 8.47 -4.43 9.79
C ILE A 303 8.07 -5.80 9.24
N ARG A 304 6.76 -6.05 9.30
CA ARG A 304 6.08 -7.15 8.60
C ARG A 304 5.22 -6.55 7.49
N PRO A 305 4.93 -7.32 6.42
CA PRO A 305 3.94 -6.90 5.44
C PRO A 305 2.61 -6.61 6.14
N GLY A 306 2.19 -5.35 6.08
CA GLY A 306 0.86 -4.93 6.49
C GLY A 306 0.71 -3.43 6.37
N LEU A 307 -0.23 -2.91 7.13
CA LEU A 307 -0.43 -1.52 7.45
C LEU A 307 -0.12 -1.33 8.93
N LEU A 308 0.55 -0.24 9.29
CA LEU A 308 0.75 0.21 10.66
C LEU A 308 0.32 1.66 10.73
N GLY A 309 -0.45 2.01 11.75
CA GLY A 309 -0.91 3.38 11.90
C GLY A 309 -1.18 3.78 13.34
N ILE A 310 -1.45 5.07 13.48
CA ILE A 310 -1.99 5.68 14.68
C ILE A 310 -3.29 6.36 14.28
N ALA A 311 -4.38 6.01 14.94
CA ALA A 311 -5.66 6.65 14.82
C ALA A 311 -5.97 7.46 16.08
N TRP A 312 -6.73 8.52 15.94
CA TRP A 312 -7.08 9.42 17.02
C TRP A 312 -8.53 9.84 16.94
N ASP A 313 -9.10 10.09 18.12
CA ASP A 313 -10.45 10.63 18.27
C ASP A 313 -10.38 12.10 18.67
N TRP A 314 -11.22 12.90 18.04
CA TRP A 314 -11.33 14.32 18.32
C TRP A 314 -12.40 14.63 19.36
N GLU A 315 -13.31 13.69 19.62
CA GLU A 315 -14.46 13.79 20.53
C GLU A 315 -14.47 12.64 21.54
#